data_AF-A0A7W7VL45-F1
#
_entry.id   AF-A0A7W7VL45-F1
#
_cell.length_a   1.000
_cell.length_b   1.000
_cell.length_c   1.000
_cell.angle_alpha   90.00
_cell.angle_beta   90.00
_cell.angle_gamma   90.00
#
_symmetry.space_group_name_H-M   'P 1'
#
loop_
_entity.id
_entity.type
_entity.pdbx_description
1 polymer ?
#
loop_
_entity_poly.entity_id
_entity_poly.type
_entity_poly.pdbx_seq_one_letter_code
_entity_poly.pdbx_strand_id
1 'polypeptide(L)' 'MSEPQMDPAGNTQQFKAFAQRNEPEAAPAKRSLLTPILIVVGVLVVAVLAFLLFR' A
#
# COMPACT_ATOMS: atom_id res chain seq x y z
N MET A 1 -5.42 19.19 40.96
CA MET A 1 -4.03 19.10 40.47
C MET A 1 -3.76 17.62 40.25
N SER A 2 -3.74 17.16 39.01
CA SER A 2 -3.33 15.78 38.73
C SER A 2 -1.81 15.78 38.72
N GLU A 3 -1.20 15.24 39.77
CA GLU A 3 0.24 15.00 39.76
C GLU A 3 0.58 14.18 38.50
N PRO A 4 1.58 14.60 37.70
CA PRO A 4 2.04 13.78 36.59
C PRO A 4 2.54 12.46 37.18
N GLN A 5 1.77 11.39 36.98
CA GLN A 5 2.10 10.03 37.38
C GLN A 5 3.41 9.65 36.67
N MET A 6 4.52 9.94 37.34
CA MET A 6 5.86 9.63 36.86
C MET A 6 6.00 8.11 36.97
N ASP A 7 6.19 7.46 35.83
CA ASP A 7 6.34 6.01 35.79
C ASP A 7 7.56 5.59 36.65
N PRO A 8 7.36 4.82 37.74
CA PRO A 8 8.44 4.45 38.66
C PRO A 8 9.54 3.59 38.01
N ALA A 9 9.22 2.91 36.90
CA ALA A 9 10.17 2.10 36.15
C ALA A 9 10.84 2.85 34.99
N GLY A 10 10.38 4.07 34.66
CA GLY A 10 10.90 4.91 33.58
C GLY A 10 10.83 4.31 32.17
N ASN A 11 10.14 3.19 31.98
CA ASN A 11 10.16 2.39 30.76
C ASN A 11 8.79 2.31 30.05
N THR A 12 7.70 2.70 30.72
CA THR A 12 6.34 2.69 30.18
C THR A 12 6.23 3.52 28.90
N GLN A 13 6.98 4.62 28.81
CA GLN A 13 7.04 5.43 27.58
C GLN A 13 7.70 4.68 26.42
N GLN A 14 8.71 3.86 26.67
CA GLN A 14 9.36 3.07 25.62
C GLN A 14 8.49 1.89 25.19
N PHE A 15 7.81 1.22 26.11
CA PHE A 15 6.82 0.19 25.78
C PHE A 15 5.66 0.77 24.97
N LYS A 16 5.16 1.95 25.36
CA LYS A 16 4.13 2.66 24.62
C LYS A 16 4.60 3.01 23.21
N ALA A 17 5.83 3.50 23.05
CA ALA A 17 6.41 3.78 21.75
C ALA A 17 6.63 2.52 20.90
N PHE A 18 6.99 1.39 21.52
CA PHE A 18 7.15 0.11 20.85
C PHE A 18 5.80 -0.49 20.42
N ALA A 19 4.78 -0.44 21.26
CA ALA A 19 3.44 -0.93 20.93
C ALA A 19 2.73 -0.03 19.91
N GLN A 20 3.00 1.28 19.92
CA GLN A 20 2.49 2.24 18.92
C GLN A 20 3.28 2.26 17.62
N ARG A 21 4.46 1.63 17.58
CA ARG A 21 5.03 1.16 16.32
C ARG A 21 4.10 0.06 15.83
N ASN A 22 3.01 0.48 15.17
CA ASN A 22 2.39 -0.33 14.14
C ASN A 22 3.57 -0.84 13.30
N GLU A 23 3.83 -2.15 13.38
CA GLU A 23 4.51 -2.85 12.31
C GLU A 23 3.89 -2.32 11.02
N PRO A 24 4.67 -2.05 9.96
CA PRO A 24 4.08 -1.67 8.69
C PRO A 24 3.19 -2.83 8.25
N GLU A 25 1.92 -2.78 8.66
CA GLU A 25 0.84 -3.59 8.15
C GLU A 25 1.00 -3.47 6.66
N ALA A 26 1.44 -4.56 6.04
CA ALA A 26 2.00 -4.59 4.70
C ALA A 26 1.13 -3.69 3.84
N ALA A 27 1.66 -2.48 3.55
CA ALA A 27 0.84 -1.39 3.02
C ALA A 27 0.06 -1.98 1.86
N PRO A 28 -1.29 -1.90 1.84
CA PRO A 28 -2.10 -2.70 0.93
C PRO A 28 -1.50 -2.49 -0.45
N ALA A 29 -0.93 -3.55 -1.01
CA ALA A 29 -0.08 -3.47 -2.18
C ALA A 29 -0.88 -2.67 -3.22
N LYS A 30 -0.44 -1.43 -3.51
CA LYS A 30 -1.21 -0.52 -4.36
C LYS A 30 -1.48 -1.30 -5.63
N ARG A 31 -2.72 -1.75 -5.83
CA ARG A 31 -3.09 -2.58 -6.97
C ARG A 31 -2.70 -1.78 -8.20
N SER A 32 -1.62 -2.20 -8.85
CA SER A 32 -1.04 -1.46 -9.94
C SER A 32 -2.03 -1.49 -11.09
N LEU A 33 -2.64 -0.34 -11.41
CA LEU A 33 -3.51 -0.20 -12.58
C LEU A 33 -2.72 -0.36 -13.89
N LEU A 34 -1.38 -0.42 -13.85
CA LEU A 34 -0.56 -0.66 -15.02
C LEU A 34 -0.89 -2.02 -15.68
N THR A 35 -1.11 -3.06 -14.89
CA THR A 35 -1.40 -4.40 -15.42
C THR A 35 -2.69 -4.43 -16.26
N PRO A 36 -3.86 -3.97 -15.78
CA PRO A 36 -5.06 -3.94 -16.62
C PRO A 36 -4.94 -2.97 -17.80
N ILE A 37 -4.23 -1.84 -17.65
CA ILE A 37 -4.02 -0.90 -18.76
C ILE A 37 -3.22 -1.55 -19.89
N LEU A 38 -2.13 -2.25 -19.57
CA LEU A 38 -1.31 -2.93 -20.57
C LEU A 38 -2.09 -3.99 -21.34
N ILE A 39 -2.98 -4.72 -20.66
CA ILE A 39 -3.84 -5.73 -21.30
C ILE A 39 -4.78 -5.04 -22.31
N VAL A 40 -5.48 -3.98 -21.90
CA VAL A 40 -6.41 -3.24 -22.77
C VAL A 40 -5.70 -2.67 -24.00
N VAL A 41 -4.53 -2.07 -23.80
CA VAL A 41 -3.71 -1.54 -24.90
C VAL A 41 -3.28 -2.65 -25.84
N GLY A 42 -2.81 -3.79 -25.32
CA GLY A 42 -2.44 -4.94 -26.13
C GLY A 42 -3.58 -5.47 -27.00
N VAL A 43 -4.78 -5.60 -26.42
CA VAL A 43 -5.97 -6.06 -27.14
C VAL A 43 -6.34 -5.07 -28.26
N LEU A 44 -6.31 -3.77 -27.99
CA LEU A 44 -6.58 -2.74 -29.00
C LEU A 44 -5.60 -2.81 -30.16
N VAL A 45 -4.31 -2.96 -29.90
CA VAL A 45 -3.28 -3.06 -30.94
C VAL A 45 -3.53 -4.29 -31.82
N VAL A 46 -3.79 -5.46 -31.22
CA VAL A 46 -4.09 -6.69 -31.98
C VAL A 46 -5.35 -6.52 -32.82
N ALA A 47 -6.41 -5.92 -32.27
CA ALA A 47 -7.65 -5.69 -33.00
C ALA A 47 -7.45 -4.76 -34.21
N VAL A 48 -6.66 -3.69 -34.07
CA VAL A 48 -6.32 -2.77 -35.17
C VAL A 48 -5.51 -3.49 -36.24
N LEU A 49 -4.50 -4.28 -35.85
CA LEU A 49 -3.71 -5.06 -36.80
C LEU A 49 -4.55 -6.08 -37.56
N ALA A 50 -5.42 -6.82 -36.85
CA ALA A 50 -6.35 -7.75 -37.48
C ALA A 50 -7.29 -7.01 -38.46
N PHE A 51 -7.86 -5.88 -38.07
CA PHE A 51 -8.70 -5.07 -38.95
C PHE A 51 -7.96 -4.61 -40.21
N LEU A 52 -6.70 -4.19 -40.09
CA LEU A 52 -5.88 -3.79 -41.23
C LEU A 52 -5.49 -4.96 -42.14
N LEU A 53 -5.32 -6.17 -41.58
CA LEU A 53 -4.95 -7.36 -42.35
C LEU A 53 -6.14 -8.03 -43.04
N PHE A 54 -7.35 -7.91 -42.48
CA PHE A 54 -8.57 -8.57 -42.97
C PHE A 54 -9.55 -7.62 -43.68
N ARG A 55 -9.16 -6.36 -43.92
CA ARG A 55 -9.94 -5.37 -44.69
C ARG A 55 -9.29 -5.06 -46.02
#